data_AF-A0A9X2TGR3-F1
#
_entry.id   AF-A0A9X2TGR3-F1
#
_cell.length_a   1.000
_cell.length_b   1.000
_cell.length_c   1.000
_cell.angle_alpha   90.00
_cell.angle_beta   90.00
_cell.angle_gamma   90.00
#
_symmetry.space_group_name_H-M   'P 1'
#
loop_
_entity.id
_entity.type
_entity.pdbx_description
1 polymer ?
#
loop_
_entity_poly.entity_id
_entity_poly.type
_entity_poly.pdbx_seq_one_letter_code
_entity_poly.pdbx_strand_id
1 'polypeptide(L)'
;MDTEPIHSVLDRGQYTAHPETKKALNFLADSVGEVVNMGTHVDRWLLEAASKHAPIYDPPLLLLRHFLETVDACSILIREGATRPVKPNFRAAIEAYFQLRYLTDEEGNLEKRSRDYIACHLYRQLKRYRQIDPDTELGKQFRSRLGEKVPEDPTFGEMDDLESRREGIRNYLSAEYSDSKRAYEEYREKHGSGTVKWYQLRSGPHSLVELARAIDEEWLYVVFYQGFSGSIHGSNVFQEFLQDGGDDFYLDPLRNPRGATTLTLVVVILSCRTYRHVTEYFVPGKMPELERWYGGHVMDRVKKIQKMEFDFTSPDGDD
;
A
#
# COMPACT_ATOMS: atom_id res chain seq x y z
N MET A 1 23.73 18.25 23.17
CA MET A 1 24.42 18.91 22.04
C MET A 1 23.60 18.54 20.83
N ASP A 2 23.01 19.53 20.18
CA ASP A 2 22.19 19.28 18.99
C ASP A 2 23.11 18.94 17.82
N THR A 3 22.69 18.01 16.97
CA THR A 3 23.45 17.57 15.80
C THR A 3 22.92 18.28 14.56
N GLU A 4 23.84 18.88 13.79
CA GLU A 4 23.53 19.52 12.53
C GLU A 4 23.58 18.53 11.36
N PRO A 5 22.77 18.71 10.30
CA PRO A 5 22.81 17.85 9.13
C PRO A 5 24.10 18.09 8.31
N ILE A 6 24.64 17.01 7.74
CA ILE A 6 25.69 17.10 6.72
C ILE A 6 24.98 17.41 5.39
N HIS A 7 25.08 18.65 4.91
CA HIS A 7 24.32 19.14 3.76
C HIS A 7 24.57 18.32 2.48
N SER A 8 25.78 17.80 2.26
CA SER A 8 26.06 16.94 1.10
C SER A 8 25.31 15.59 1.12
N VAL A 9 24.77 15.18 2.27
CA VAL A 9 23.98 13.94 2.43
C VAL A 9 22.50 14.26 2.58
N LEU A 10 22.18 15.23 3.42
CA LEU A 10 20.82 15.63 3.75
C LEU A 10 20.72 17.15 3.73
N ASP A 11 20.53 17.70 2.55
CA ASP A 11 20.09 19.07 2.43
C ASP A 11 18.56 19.13 2.35
N ARG A 12 17.94 19.53 3.45
CA ARG A 12 16.48 19.78 3.50
C ARG A 12 16.09 21.01 2.68
N GLY A 13 17.04 21.90 2.44
CA GLY A 13 16.92 23.17 1.74
C GLY A 13 17.34 23.12 0.27
N GLN A 14 18.33 22.34 -0.17
CA GLN A 14 18.92 22.45 -1.52
C GLN A 14 17.90 22.56 -2.66
N TYR A 15 16.92 21.65 -2.69
CA TYR A 15 15.86 21.66 -3.70
C TYR A 15 14.63 22.51 -3.31
N THR A 16 14.41 22.80 -2.03
CA THR A 16 13.29 23.63 -1.57
C THR A 16 13.64 25.11 -1.45
N ALA A 17 14.92 25.46 -1.51
CA ALA A 17 15.46 26.81 -1.49
C ALA A 17 15.32 27.47 -2.86
N HIS A 18 15.38 26.68 -3.95
CA HIS A 18 15.04 27.19 -5.28
C HIS A 18 13.52 27.40 -5.40
N PRO A 19 13.03 28.64 -5.57
CA PRO A 19 11.60 28.94 -5.52
C PRO A 19 10.78 28.15 -6.55
N GLU A 20 11.34 27.90 -7.72
CA GLU A 20 10.67 27.19 -8.81
C GLU A 20 10.52 25.69 -8.50
N THR A 21 11.57 25.07 -7.98
CA THR A 21 11.58 23.66 -7.58
C THR A 21 10.61 23.41 -6.43
N LYS A 22 10.60 24.28 -5.42
CA LYS A 22 9.61 24.23 -4.34
C LYS A 22 8.19 24.40 -4.85
N LYS A 23 7.96 25.34 -5.78
CA LYS A 23 6.65 25.55 -6.41
C LYS A 23 6.21 24.32 -7.20
N ALA A 24 7.11 23.69 -7.94
CA ALA A 24 6.84 22.44 -8.67
C ALA A 24 6.48 21.30 -7.73
N LEU A 25 7.29 21.04 -6.69
CA LEU A 25 7.03 19.97 -5.72
C LEU A 25 5.73 20.19 -4.95
N ASN A 26 5.43 21.44 -4.57
CA ASN A 26 4.14 21.78 -3.97
C ASN A 26 2.98 21.48 -4.93
N PHE A 27 3.08 21.88 -6.20
CA PHE A 27 2.03 21.59 -7.18
C PHE A 27 1.82 20.09 -7.39
N LEU A 28 2.90 19.30 -7.48
CA LEU A 28 2.85 17.85 -7.60
C LEU A 28 2.19 17.21 -6.36
N ALA A 29 2.66 17.59 -5.17
CA ALA A 29 2.11 17.11 -3.90
C ALA A 29 0.64 17.51 -3.72
N ASP A 30 0.25 18.74 -4.08
CA ASP A 30 -1.14 19.22 -4.03
C ASP A 30 -2.02 18.47 -5.03
N SER A 31 -1.46 17.97 -6.13
CA SER A 31 -2.20 17.16 -7.10
C SER A 31 -2.47 15.75 -6.57
N VAL A 32 -1.53 15.18 -5.80
CA VAL A 32 -1.79 13.95 -5.02
C VAL A 32 -2.77 14.23 -3.89
N GLY A 33 -2.60 15.34 -3.16
CA GLY A 33 -3.51 15.75 -2.09
C GLY A 33 -4.95 15.94 -2.58
N GLU A 34 -5.15 16.47 -3.79
CA GLU A 34 -6.47 16.57 -4.40
C GLU A 34 -7.14 15.21 -4.61
N VAL A 35 -6.39 14.20 -5.05
CA VAL A 35 -6.96 12.84 -5.15
C VAL A 35 -7.16 12.20 -3.79
N VAL A 36 -6.35 12.50 -2.77
CA VAL A 36 -6.63 12.06 -1.38
C VAL A 36 -7.93 12.67 -0.87
N ASN A 37 -8.13 13.97 -1.07
CA ASN A 37 -9.36 14.67 -0.68
C ASN A 37 -10.58 14.00 -1.30
N MET A 38 -10.59 13.78 -2.62
CA MET A 38 -11.68 13.06 -3.27
C MET A 38 -11.84 11.64 -2.72
N GLY A 39 -10.72 10.96 -2.45
CA GLY A 39 -10.70 9.66 -1.80
C GLY A 39 -11.45 9.64 -0.47
N THR A 40 -11.37 10.70 0.35
CA THR A 40 -12.15 10.79 1.60
C THR A 40 -13.66 10.88 1.36
N HIS A 41 -14.10 11.46 0.24
CA HIS A 41 -15.51 11.44 -0.15
C HIS A 41 -15.93 10.04 -0.57
N VAL A 42 -15.09 9.33 -1.35
CA VAL A 42 -15.35 7.93 -1.75
C VAL A 42 -15.38 7.00 -0.53
N ASP A 43 -14.47 7.16 0.43
CA ASP A 43 -14.48 6.43 1.72
C ASP A 43 -15.79 6.67 2.46
N ARG A 44 -16.23 7.93 2.55
CA ARG A 44 -17.50 8.26 3.19
C ARG A 44 -18.69 7.62 2.48
N TRP A 45 -18.76 7.70 1.15
CA TRP A 45 -19.85 7.09 0.39
C TRP A 45 -19.87 5.58 0.59
N LEU A 46 -18.71 4.93 0.57
CA LEU A 46 -18.58 3.49 0.82
C LEU A 46 -18.97 3.13 2.26
N LEU A 47 -18.58 3.93 3.25
CA LEU A 47 -18.96 3.74 4.65
C LEU A 47 -20.47 3.87 4.86
N GLU A 48 -21.10 4.88 4.24
CA GLU A 48 -22.55 5.06 4.27
C GLU A 48 -23.28 3.88 3.62
N ALA A 49 -22.76 3.34 2.51
CA ALA A 49 -23.27 2.11 1.92
C ALA A 49 -23.07 0.91 2.86
N ALA A 50 -21.86 0.72 3.39
CA ALA A 50 -21.51 -0.36 4.30
C ALA A 50 -22.40 -0.41 5.55
N SER A 51 -22.78 0.75 6.10
CA SER A 51 -23.66 0.84 7.28
C SER A 51 -25.05 0.21 7.08
N LYS A 52 -25.46 -0.02 5.83
CA LYS A 52 -26.74 -0.62 5.46
C LYS A 52 -26.61 -2.11 5.09
N HIS A 53 -25.40 -2.65 5.12
CA HIS A 53 -25.09 -4.01 4.69
C HIS A 53 -24.41 -4.80 5.81
N ALA A 54 -24.41 -6.12 5.67
CA ALA A 54 -23.65 -7.02 6.55
C ALA A 54 -22.12 -6.73 6.44
N PRO A 55 -21.26 -7.30 7.31
CA PRO A 55 -19.79 -7.09 7.35
C PRO A 55 -19.03 -7.40 6.04
N ILE A 56 -19.73 -7.81 5.00
CA ILE A 56 -19.26 -8.01 3.62
C ILE A 56 -18.56 -6.77 3.06
N TYR A 57 -18.93 -5.58 3.53
CA TYR A 57 -18.36 -4.31 3.06
C TYR A 57 -17.12 -3.87 3.88
N ASP A 58 -16.78 -4.55 4.97
CA ASP A 58 -15.61 -4.19 5.78
C ASP A 58 -14.30 -4.37 5.00
N PRO A 59 -14.06 -5.49 4.26
CA PRO A 59 -12.84 -5.64 3.48
C PRO A 59 -12.61 -4.55 2.41
N PRO A 60 -13.57 -4.20 1.53
CA PRO A 60 -13.34 -3.12 0.58
C PRO A 60 -13.16 -1.76 1.25
N LEU A 61 -13.85 -1.48 2.36
CA LEU A 61 -13.66 -0.25 3.14
C LEU A 61 -12.24 -0.16 3.71
N LEU A 62 -11.76 -1.21 4.36
CA LEU A 62 -10.42 -1.25 4.95
C LEU A 62 -9.31 -1.19 3.89
N LEU A 63 -9.50 -1.85 2.74
CA LEU A 63 -8.56 -1.78 1.63
C LEU A 63 -8.51 -0.39 1.01
N LEU A 64 -9.67 0.28 0.85
CA LEU A 64 -9.70 1.66 0.39
C LEU A 64 -9.00 2.60 1.38
N ARG A 65 -9.21 2.44 2.68
CA ARG A 65 -8.50 3.25 3.69
C ARG A 65 -7.00 3.06 3.64
N HIS A 66 -6.54 1.82 3.55
CA HIS A 66 -5.12 1.53 3.37
C HIS A 66 -4.56 2.15 2.08
N PHE A 67 -5.33 2.10 0.98
CA PHE A 67 -4.99 2.79 -0.26
C PHE A 67 -4.85 4.31 -0.04
N LEU A 68 -5.79 4.95 0.66
CA LEU A 68 -5.73 6.39 0.92
C LEU A 68 -4.55 6.78 1.81
N GLU A 69 -4.27 6.03 2.88
CA GLU A 69 -3.12 6.26 3.76
C GLU A 69 -1.80 6.21 2.99
N THR A 70 -1.64 5.22 2.10
CA THR A 70 -0.42 5.06 1.29
C THR A 70 -0.28 6.15 0.23
N VAL A 71 -1.39 6.62 -0.35
CA VAL A 71 -1.39 7.75 -1.31
C VAL A 71 -1.13 9.08 -0.60
N ASP A 72 -1.68 9.30 0.59
CA ASP A 72 -1.40 10.49 1.41
C ASP A 72 0.08 10.57 1.79
N ALA A 73 0.66 9.45 2.21
CA ALA A 73 2.10 9.36 2.45
C ALA A 73 2.93 9.74 1.20
N CYS A 74 2.49 9.33 0.00
CA CYS A 74 3.13 9.76 -1.24
C CYS A 74 3.13 11.29 -1.38
N SER A 75 2.02 11.97 -1.04
CA SER A 75 1.90 13.43 -1.15
C SER A 75 2.92 14.16 -0.26
N ILE A 76 3.10 13.68 0.98
CA ILE A 76 4.04 14.24 1.95
C ILE A 76 5.48 14.06 1.44
N LEU A 77 5.81 12.86 0.96
CA LEU A 77 7.14 12.53 0.46
C LEU A 77 7.49 13.34 -0.80
N ILE A 78 6.56 13.49 -1.73
CA ILE A 78 6.74 14.32 -2.94
C ILE A 78 6.99 15.77 -2.56
N ARG A 79 6.24 16.32 -1.58
CA ARG A 79 6.42 17.71 -1.15
C ARG A 79 7.82 17.98 -0.63
N GLU A 80 8.39 17.02 0.08
CA GLU A 80 9.75 17.10 0.66
C GLU A 80 10.85 16.72 -0.34
N GLY A 81 10.52 16.45 -1.61
CA GLY A 81 11.48 15.99 -2.62
C GLY A 81 12.06 14.60 -2.31
N ALA A 82 11.42 13.83 -1.44
CA ALA A 82 11.83 12.49 -1.05
C ALA A 82 11.20 11.45 -2.00
N THR A 83 11.66 11.44 -3.25
CA THR A 83 11.00 10.67 -4.31
C THR A 83 11.20 9.16 -4.18
N ARG A 84 12.38 8.68 -3.76
CA ARG A 84 12.64 7.23 -3.65
C ARG A 84 11.70 6.53 -2.66
N PRO A 85 11.46 7.06 -1.44
CA PRO A 85 10.49 6.49 -0.50
C PRO A 85 9.02 6.49 -0.98
N VAL A 86 8.68 7.19 -2.07
CA VAL A 86 7.33 7.12 -2.66
C VAL A 86 7.07 5.73 -3.25
N LYS A 87 8.09 5.10 -3.85
CA LYS A 87 7.99 3.80 -4.54
C LYS A 87 7.38 2.67 -3.66
N PRO A 88 7.86 2.41 -2.42
CA PRO A 88 7.26 1.38 -1.56
C PRO A 88 5.81 1.71 -1.15
N ASN A 89 5.49 2.99 -0.90
CA ASN A 89 4.12 3.41 -0.59
C ASN A 89 3.19 3.19 -1.79
N PHE A 90 3.65 3.54 -3.00
CA PHE A 90 2.88 3.32 -4.22
C PHE A 90 2.68 1.83 -4.53
N ARG A 91 3.65 0.96 -4.22
CA ARG A 91 3.45 -0.50 -4.33
C ARG A 91 2.37 -1.02 -3.39
N ALA A 92 2.34 -0.52 -2.16
CA ALA A 92 1.26 -0.86 -1.22
C ALA A 92 -0.11 -0.40 -1.77
N ALA A 93 -0.18 0.80 -2.38
CA ALA A 93 -1.38 1.27 -3.07
C ALA A 93 -1.78 0.35 -4.24
N ILE A 94 -0.84 -0.13 -5.07
CA ILE A 94 -1.10 -1.11 -6.13
C ILE A 94 -1.64 -2.43 -5.55
N GLU A 95 -1.05 -2.94 -4.47
CA GLU A 95 -1.51 -4.16 -3.81
C GLU A 95 -2.94 -4.03 -3.26
N ALA A 96 -3.26 -2.87 -2.67
CA ALA A 96 -4.60 -2.56 -2.20
C ALA A 96 -5.60 -2.48 -3.36
N TYR A 97 -5.23 -1.83 -4.46
CA TYR A 97 -6.02 -1.75 -5.68
C TYR A 97 -6.31 -3.14 -6.27
N PHE A 98 -5.29 -3.99 -6.42
CA PHE A 98 -5.46 -5.35 -6.94
C PHE A 98 -6.39 -6.18 -6.07
N GLN A 99 -6.23 -6.12 -4.76
CA GLN A 99 -7.10 -6.80 -3.82
C GLN A 99 -8.54 -6.30 -3.89
N LEU A 100 -8.73 -4.98 -4.01
CA LEU A 100 -10.05 -4.36 -4.11
C LEU A 100 -10.77 -4.75 -5.41
N ARG A 101 -10.07 -4.69 -6.56
CA ARG A 101 -10.57 -5.17 -7.86
C ARG A 101 -10.93 -6.65 -7.80
N TYR A 102 -10.07 -7.46 -7.17
CA TYR A 102 -10.34 -8.88 -7.03
C TYR A 102 -11.47 -9.16 -6.04
N LEU A 103 -11.77 -8.32 -5.04
CA LEU A 103 -12.96 -8.53 -4.20
C LEU A 103 -14.27 -8.44 -4.99
N THR A 104 -14.31 -7.69 -6.08
CA THR A 104 -15.52 -7.14 -6.72
C THR A 104 -15.62 -7.56 -8.18
N ASP A 105 -15.44 -8.85 -8.45
CA ASP A 105 -15.54 -9.38 -9.81
C ASP A 105 -16.97 -9.31 -10.38
N GLU A 106 -17.05 -9.39 -11.71
CA GLU A 106 -18.31 -9.38 -12.47
C GLU A 106 -19.18 -10.61 -12.18
N GLU A 107 -18.60 -11.66 -11.60
CA GLU A 107 -19.30 -12.90 -11.21
C GLU A 107 -20.08 -12.76 -9.89
N GLY A 108 -19.99 -11.61 -9.20
CA GLY A 108 -20.77 -11.34 -7.99
C GLY A 108 -20.24 -12.07 -6.75
N ASN A 109 -18.93 -12.33 -6.67
CA ASN A 109 -18.33 -13.09 -5.56
C ASN A 109 -18.00 -12.25 -4.32
N LEU A 110 -18.46 -11.00 -4.22
CA LEU A 110 -18.11 -10.07 -3.14
C LEU A 110 -18.30 -10.68 -1.74
N GLU A 111 -19.47 -11.23 -1.45
CA GLU A 111 -19.74 -11.83 -0.13
C GLU A 111 -18.72 -12.90 0.22
N LYS A 112 -18.51 -13.84 -0.70
CA LYS A 112 -17.64 -14.98 -0.51
C LYS A 112 -16.17 -14.54 -0.34
N ARG A 113 -15.70 -13.63 -1.19
CA ARG A 113 -14.32 -13.12 -1.15
C ARG A 113 -14.07 -12.25 0.08
N SER A 114 -15.06 -11.46 0.51
CA SER A 114 -14.99 -10.72 1.78
C SER A 114 -14.93 -11.64 3.00
N ARG A 115 -15.71 -12.73 3.01
CA ARG A 115 -15.64 -13.74 4.07
C ARG A 115 -14.29 -14.45 4.09
N ASP A 116 -13.74 -14.79 2.93
CA ASP A 116 -12.41 -15.38 2.78
C ASP A 116 -11.30 -14.41 3.29
N TYR A 117 -11.44 -13.12 2.99
CA TYR A 117 -10.55 -12.06 3.49
C TYR A 117 -10.52 -12.03 5.03
N ILE A 118 -11.71 -11.97 5.65
CA ILE A 118 -11.86 -11.91 7.10
C ILE A 118 -11.35 -13.20 7.74
N ALA A 119 -11.72 -14.37 7.21
CA ALA A 119 -11.26 -15.65 7.73
C ALA A 119 -9.73 -15.75 7.72
N CYS A 120 -9.07 -15.38 6.62
CA CYS A 120 -7.61 -15.35 6.55
C CYS A 120 -6.99 -14.37 7.56
N HIS A 121 -7.62 -13.22 7.82
CA HIS A 121 -7.18 -12.29 8.85
C HIS A 121 -7.26 -12.92 10.25
N LEU A 122 -8.38 -13.57 10.57
CA LEU A 122 -8.58 -14.28 11.85
C LEU A 122 -7.56 -15.42 12.04
N TYR A 123 -7.26 -16.19 11.01
CA TYR A 123 -6.20 -17.21 11.08
C TYR A 123 -4.79 -16.61 11.30
N ARG A 124 -4.49 -15.45 10.70
CA ARG A 124 -3.25 -14.72 10.98
C ARG A 124 -3.19 -14.23 12.42
N GLN A 125 -4.31 -13.79 12.99
CA GLN A 125 -4.39 -13.46 14.41
C GLN A 125 -4.15 -14.70 15.29
N LEU A 126 -4.82 -15.83 15.02
CA LEU A 126 -4.59 -17.10 15.73
C LEU A 126 -3.11 -17.53 15.71
N LYS A 127 -2.46 -17.42 14.55
CA LYS A 127 -1.03 -17.72 14.41
C LYS A 127 -0.17 -16.79 15.27
N ARG A 128 -0.47 -15.48 15.29
CA ARG A 128 0.22 -14.52 16.16
C ARG A 128 0.05 -14.85 17.64
N TYR A 129 -1.18 -15.14 18.09
CA TYR A 129 -1.43 -15.52 19.48
C TYR A 129 -0.69 -16.80 19.87
N ARG A 130 -0.58 -17.79 18.99
CA ARG A 130 0.29 -18.96 19.23
C ARG A 130 1.77 -18.56 19.29
N GLN A 131 2.23 -17.69 18.40
CA GLN A 131 3.65 -17.31 18.33
C GLN A 131 4.14 -16.55 19.57
N ILE A 132 3.30 -15.75 20.22
CA ILE A 132 3.66 -15.00 21.43
C ILE A 132 3.41 -15.79 22.73
N ASP A 133 2.54 -16.79 22.69
CA ASP A 133 2.22 -17.65 23.83
C ASP A 133 3.37 -18.62 24.14
N PRO A 134 4.09 -18.46 25.28
CA PRO A 134 5.21 -19.32 25.66
C PRO A 134 4.85 -20.80 25.80
N ASP A 135 3.58 -21.12 26.09
CA ASP A 135 3.16 -22.48 26.38
C ASP A 135 2.90 -23.30 25.11
N THR A 136 2.74 -22.64 23.96
CA THR A 136 2.59 -23.34 22.69
C THR A 136 3.93 -23.72 22.08
N GLU A 137 3.91 -24.78 21.27
CA GLU A 137 5.09 -25.22 20.51
C GLU A 137 5.65 -24.11 19.60
N LEU A 138 4.77 -23.32 18.97
CA LEU A 138 5.20 -22.22 18.11
C LEU A 138 5.89 -21.11 18.92
N GLY A 139 5.39 -20.79 20.11
CA GLY A 139 6.00 -19.82 21.01
C GLY A 139 7.32 -20.29 21.60
N LYS A 140 7.44 -21.57 21.96
CA LYS A 140 8.72 -22.18 22.37
C LYS A 140 9.77 -22.08 21.27
N GLN A 141 9.40 -22.41 20.03
CA GLN A 141 10.28 -22.27 18.86
C GLN A 141 10.62 -20.81 18.55
N PHE A 142 9.69 -19.89 18.77
CA PHE A 142 9.93 -18.45 18.58
C PHE A 142 10.94 -17.93 19.61
N ARG A 143 10.79 -18.28 20.89
CA ARG A 143 11.72 -17.90 21.96
C ARG A 143 13.09 -18.53 21.81
N SER A 144 13.16 -19.81 21.42
CA SER A 144 14.46 -20.49 21.22
C SER A 144 15.27 -19.86 20.08
N ARG A 145 14.62 -19.34 19.04
CA ARG A 145 15.29 -18.59 17.96
C ARG A 145 15.79 -17.21 18.38
N LEU A 146 15.13 -16.57 19.33
CA LEU A 146 15.50 -15.23 19.83
C LEU A 146 16.54 -15.28 20.97
N GLY A 147 16.69 -16.42 21.64
CA GLY A 147 17.60 -16.59 22.79
C GLY A 147 17.14 -15.81 24.03
N GLU A 148 18.05 -15.61 25.00
CA GLU A 148 17.80 -14.83 26.24
C GLU A 148 17.57 -13.32 25.99
N LYS A 149 17.61 -12.87 24.73
CA LYS A 149 17.44 -11.47 24.33
C LYS A 149 16.00 -11.13 23.92
N VAL A 150 15.01 -11.94 24.28
CA VAL A 150 13.63 -11.44 24.27
C VAL A 150 13.60 -10.37 25.35
N PRO A 151 13.53 -9.07 25.00
CA PRO A 151 13.47 -8.06 26.04
C PRO A 151 12.25 -8.39 26.89
N GLU A 152 12.37 -8.31 28.21
CA GLU A 152 11.23 -8.25 29.13
C GLU A 152 10.50 -6.92 28.89
N ASP A 153 10.06 -6.70 27.66
CA ASP A 153 9.39 -5.48 27.25
C ASP A 153 7.91 -5.63 27.65
N PRO A 154 7.42 -4.80 28.58
CA PRO A 154 6.02 -4.82 29.00
C PRO A 154 5.04 -4.44 27.87
N THR A 155 5.51 -4.09 26.67
CA THR A 155 4.65 -4.03 25.46
C THR A 155 4.27 -5.40 24.89
N PHE A 156 4.99 -6.47 25.24
CA PHE A 156 4.49 -7.87 25.16
C PHE A 156 3.62 -8.24 26.37
N GLY A 157 3.23 -7.22 27.16
CA GLY A 157 2.61 -7.32 28.46
C GLY A 157 1.50 -8.34 28.53
N GLU A 158 1.36 -8.93 29.71
CA GLU A 158 0.34 -9.86 30.18
C GLU A 158 -0.93 -9.78 29.32
N MET A 159 -0.93 -10.51 28.19
CA MET A 159 -2.13 -10.74 27.43
C MET A 159 -2.87 -11.82 28.19
N ASP A 160 -3.55 -11.42 29.25
CA ASP A 160 -4.38 -12.33 30.01
C ASP A 160 -5.34 -13.06 29.05
N ASP A 161 -5.38 -14.37 29.24
CA ASP A 161 -6.31 -15.29 28.59
C ASP A 161 -6.19 -15.41 27.06
N LEU A 162 -4.96 -15.61 26.56
CA LEU A 162 -4.71 -15.94 25.15
C LEU A 162 -5.52 -17.15 24.66
N GLU A 163 -5.78 -18.15 25.52
CA GLU A 163 -6.59 -19.31 25.12
C GLU A 163 -8.05 -18.93 24.87
N SER A 164 -8.71 -18.17 25.76
CA SER A 164 -10.07 -17.70 25.51
C SER A 164 -10.17 -16.84 24.26
N ARG A 165 -9.19 -15.98 23.99
CA ARG A 165 -9.14 -15.22 22.72
C ARG A 165 -9.03 -16.14 21.51
N ARG A 166 -8.18 -17.17 21.57
CA ARG A 166 -8.06 -18.17 20.49
C ARG A 166 -9.39 -18.92 20.31
N GLU A 167 -10.01 -19.33 21.40
CA GLU A 167 -11.26 -20.07 21.38
C GLU A 167 -12.42 -19.22 20.84
N GLY A 168 -12.51 -17.96 21.24
CA GLY A 168 -13.45 -16.99 20.68
C GLY A 168 -13.31 -16.85 19.16
N ILE A 169 -12.09 -16.75 18.64
CA ILE A 169 -11.86 -16.72 17.18
C ILE A 169 -12.25 -18.05 16.52
N ARG A 170 -11.93 -19.21 17.11
CA ARG A 170 -12.30 -20.53 16.55
C ARG A 170 -13.82 -20.70 16.47
N ASN A 171 -14.53 -20.28 17.52
CA ASN A 171 -15.98 -20.31 17.57
C ASN A 171 -16.59 -19.37 16.55
N TYR A 172 -16.09 -18.14 16.46
CA TYR A 172 -16.54 -17.17 15.46
C TYR A 172 -16.30 -17.65 14.01
N LEU A 173 -15.13 -18.22 13.72
CA LEU A 173 -14.84 -18.85 12.42
C LEU A 173 -15.80 -19.99 12.10
N SER A 174 -16.13 -20.81 13.10
CA SER A 174 -16.99 -21.99 12.90
C SER A 174 -18.47 -21.60 12.75
N ALA A 175 -18.92 -20.53 13.41
CA ALA A 175 -20.28 -20.03 13.34
C ALA A 175 -20.54 -19.21 12.06
N GLU A 176 -19.71 -18.19 11.78
CA GLU A 176 -19.99 -17.17 10.77
C GLU A 176 -19.21 -17.37 9.45
N TYR A 177 -18.12 -18.16 9.48
CA TYR A 177 -17.19 -18.30 8.35
C TYR A 177 -16.87 -19.77 8.03
N SER A 178 -17.79 -20.70 8.30
CA SER A 178 -17.56 -22.15 8.16
C SER A 178 -17.09 -22.56 6.76
N ASP A 179 -17.67 -21.96 5.71
CA ASP A 179 -17.25 -22.22 4.32
C ASP A 179 -15.85 -21.67 4.01
N SER A 180 -15.53 -20.45 4.46
CA SER A 180 -14.18 -19.87 4.30
C SER A 180 -13.13 -20.60 5.15
N LYS A 181 -13.52 -21.09 6.32
CA LYS A 181 -12.71 -21.98 7.17
C LYS A 181 -12.36 -23.26 6.42
N ARG A 182 -13.34 -23.93 5.82
CA ARG A 182 -13.11 -25.12 4.99
C ARG A 182 -12.15 -24.81 3.84
N ALA A 183 -12.40 -23.73 3.08
CA ALA A 183 -11.51 -23.34 1.97
C ALA A 183 -10.07 -23.06 2.43
N TYR A 184 -9.90 -22.45 3.61
CA TYR A 184 -8.59 -22.23 4.22
C TYR A 184 -7.89 -23.54 4.61
N GLU A 185 -8.62 -24.46 5.24
CA GLU A 185 -8.11 -25.77 5.67
C GLU A 185 -7.71 -26.63 4.46
N GLU A 186 -8.55 -26.71 3.43
CA GLU A 186 -8.26 -27.40 2.16
C GLU A 186 -6.99 -26.83 1.50
N TYR A 187 -6.84 -25.50 1.46
CA TYR A 187 -5.64 -24.86 0.91
C TYR A 187 -4.38 -25.25 1.70
N ARG A 188 -4.49 -25.27 3.04
CA ARG A 188 -3.39 -25.61 3.95
C ARG A 188 -2.96 -27.07 3.86
N GLU A 189 -3.91 -27.98 3.68
CA GLU A 189 -3.61 -29.41 3.45
C GLU A 189 -2.80 -29.61 2.17
N LYS A 190 -3.15 -28.86 1.11
CA LYS A 190 -2.47 -28.98 -0.19
C LYS A 190 -1.11 -28.26 -0.26
N HIS A 191 -0.95 -27.12 0.40
CA HIS A 191 0.24 -26.24 0.23
C HIS A 191 1.10 -26.07 1.49
N GLY A 192 0.72 -26.67 2.62
CA GLY A 192 1.52 -26.71 3.83
C GLY A 192 1.48 -25.43 4.68
N SER A 193 2.59 -25.15 5.37
CA SER A 193 2.60 -24.28 6.56
C SER A 193 2.81 -22.77 6.29
N GLY A 194 2.88 -22.35 5.03
CA GLY A 194 3.08 -20.97 4.61
C GLY A 194 1.95 -19.99 5.02
N THR A 195 2.24 -18.69 4.92
CA THR A 195 1.23 -17.64 5.10
C THR A 195 0.26 -17.66 3.93
N VAL A 196 -1.01 -17.94 4.21
CA VAL A 196 -2.07 -17.97 3.19
C VAL A 196 -2.58 -16.54 2.97
N LYS A 197 -2.54 -16.10 1.71
CA LYS A 197 -3.21 -14.88 1.27
C LYS A 197 -4.64 -15.23 0.87
N TRP A 198 -5.59 -14.37 1.18
CA TRP A 198 -7.02 -14.68 1.04
C TRP A 198 -7.42 -14.97 -0.41
N TYR A 199 -6.80 -14.30 -1.37
CA TYR A 199 -7.06 -14.50 -2.79
C TYR A 199 -6.52 -15.84 -3.33
N GLN A 200 -5.74 -16.59 -2.55
CA GLN A 200 -5.26 -17.93 -2.91
C GLN A 200 -6.29 -19.03 -2.61
N LEU A 201 -7.31 -18.71 -1.80
CA LEU A 201 -8.34 -19.69 -1.47
C LEU A 201 -9.13 -20.06 -2.72
N ARG A 202 -9.67 -21.28 -2.75
CA ARG A 202 -10.60 -21.77 -3.78
C ARG A 202 -10.02 -21.75 -5.20
N SER A 203 -8.74 -22.10 -5.32
CA SER A 203 -8.00 -22.07 -6.59
C SER A 203 -7.86 -20.68 -7.19
N GLY A 204 -7.93 -19.64 -6.36
CA GLY A 204 -7.60 -18.28 -6.76
C GLY A 204 -6.08 -18.07 -6.96
N PRO A 205 -5.67 -16.86 -7.36
CA PRO A 205 -4.29 -16.53 -7.67
C PRO A 205 -3.28 -16.89 -6.57
N HIS A 206 -2.14 -17.47 -6.92
CA HIS A 206 -1.10 -17.84 -5.94
C HIS A 206 -0.09 -16.73 -5.67
N SER A 207 -0.02 -15.72 -6.52
CA SER A 207 0.95 -14.63 -6.47
C SER A 207 0.29 -13.29 -6.80
N LEU A 208 1.00 -12.19 -6.54
CA LEU A 208 0.48 -10.86 -6.89
C LEU A 208 0.41 -10.65 -8.40
N VAL A 209 1.32 -11.25 -9.18
CA VAL A 209 1.27 -11.21 -10.65
C VAL A 209 0.07 -11.99 -11.19
N GLU A 210 -0.22 -13.17 -10.63
CA GLU A 210 -1.43 -13.91 -10.98
C GLU A 210 -2.69 -13.14 -10.57
N LEU A 211 -2.66 -12.43 -9.44
CA LEU A 211 -3.78 -11.58 -9.01
C LEU A 211 -4.01 -10.45 -10.02
N ALA A 212 -2.94 -9.80 -10.47
CA ALA A 212 -3.01 -8.76 -11.49
C ALA A 212 -3.53 -9.30 -12.83
N ARG A 213 -3.10 -10.50 -13.24
CA ARG A 213 -3.66 -11.19 -14.43
C ARG A 213 -5.14 -11.49 -14.29
N ALA A 214 -5.57 -11.97 -13.12
CA ALA A 214 -6.95 -12.34 -12.87
C ALA A 214 -7.93 -11.14 -12.94
N ILE A 215 -7.42 -9.91 -12.85
CA ILE A 215 -8.21 -8.68 -12.97
C ILE A 215 -7.90 -7.87 -14.25
N ASP A 216 -7.14 -8.46 -15.19
CA ASP A 216 -6.68 -7.84 -16.43
C ASP A 216 -5.84 -6.56 -16.26
N GLU A 217 -4.97 -6.55 -15.24
CA GLU A 217 -4.11 -5.40 -14.90
C GLU A 217 -2.62 -5.81 -14.76
N GLU A 218 -2.19 -6.86 -15.47
CA GLU A 218 -0.79 -7.34 -15.41
C GLU A 218 0.22 -6.25 -15.79
N TRP A 219 -0.14 -5.35 -16.71
CA TRP A 219 0.71 -4.21 -17.11
C TRP A 219 1.09 -3.34 -15.91
N LEU A 220 0.17 -3.11 -14.96
CA LEU A 220 0.43 -2.32 -13.75
C LEU A 220 1.46 -3.04 -12.86
N TYR A 221 1.39 -4.37 -12.80
CA TYR A 221 2.38 -5.18 -12.10
C TYR A 221 3.76 -5.08 -12.76
N VAL A 222 3.85 -5.34 -14.06
CA VAL A 222 5.14 -5.41 -14.77
C VAL A 222 5.82 -4.05 -14.83
N VAL A 223 5.09 -3.01 -15.24
CA VAL A 223 5.66 -1.67 -15.49
C VAL A 223 6.02 -0.97 -14.19
N PHE A 224 5.11 -0.99 -13.21
CA PHE A 224 5.28 -0.17 -12.00
C PHE A 224 5.70 -1.00 -10.79
N TYR A 225 4.93 -2.05 -10.46
CA TYR A 225 5.21 -2.81 -9.25
C TYR A 225 6.59 -3.48 -9.31
N GLN A 226 6.85 -4.27 -10.36
CA GLN A 226 8.14 -4.94 -10.58
C GLN A 226 9.24 -3.95 -10.95
N GLY A 227 8.96 -2.93 -11.78
CA GLY A 227 9.92 -1.87 -12.09
C GLY A 227 10.51 -1.19 -10.84
N PHE A 228 9.72 -1.08 -9.76
CA PHE A 228 10.17 -0.52 -8.49
C PHE A 228 10.75 -1.54 -7.50
N SER A 229 10.76 -2.85 -7.80
CA SER A 229 11.29 -3.86 -6.84
C SER A 229 12.79 -3.78 -6.66
N GLY A 230 13.53 -3.47 -7.74
CA GLY A 230 14.98 -3.37 -7.71
C GLY A 230 15.49 -2.30 -6.75
N SER A 231 14.70 -1.23 -6.56
CA SER A 231 15.03 -0.10 -5.69
C SER A 231 14.76 -0.31 -4.19
N ILE A 232 13.89 -1.27 -3.87
CA ILE A 232 13.34 -1.44 -2.51
C ILE A 232 14.08 -2.54 -1.75
N HIS A 233 14.48 -3.59 -2.46
CA HIS A 233 15.41 -4.56 -1.93
C HIS A 233 16.79 -4.00 -2.24
N GLY A 234 17.63 -3.75 -1.23
CA GLY A 234 18.95 -3.11 -1.37
C GLY A 234 19.97 -3.84 -2.29
N SER A 235 19.51 -4.76 -3.14
CA SER A 235 20.24 -5.42 -4.19
C SER A 235 20.75 -4.48 -5.29
N ASN A 236 20.10 -3.33 -5.56
CA ASN A 236 20.54 -2.39 -6.61
C ASN A 236 20.98 -1.01 -6.08
N VAL A 237 21.47 -0.93 -4.84
CA VAL A 237 21.92 0.34 -4.23
C VAL A 237 22.97 1.05 -5.10
N PHE A 238 23.88 0.33 -5.74
CA PHE A 238 24.89 0.96 -6.61
C PHE A 238 24.27 1.72 -7.78
N GLN A 239 23.32 1.13 -8.50
CA GLN A 239 22.69 1.76 -9.67
C GLN A 239 21.74 2.91 -9.30
N GLU A 240 21.24 2.93 -8.07
CA GLU A 240 20.27 3.93 -7.64
C GLU A 240 20.88 5.19 -7.04
N PHE A 241 22.06 5.08 -6.44
CA PHE A 241 22.68 6.17 -5.70
C PHE A 241 23.92 6.75 -6.37
N LEU A 242 24.60 5.99 -7.25
CA LEU A 242 25.80 6.47 -7.95
C LEU A 242 25.43 7.08 -9.30
N GLN A 243 25.78 8.35 -9.48
CA GLN A 243 25.81 8.97 -10.80
C GLN A 243 27.23 8.94 -11.35
N ASP A 244 27.35 8.64 -12.64
CA ASP A 244 28.59 8.77 -13.39
C ASP A 244 28.82 10.25 -13.72
N GLY A 245 29.85 10.83 -13.09
CA GLY A 245 30.29 12.20 -13.32
C GLY A 245 31.47 12.30 -14.28
N GLY A 246 31.78 11.25 -15.04
CA GLY A 246 33.00 11.15 -15.84
C GLY A 246 34.11 10.46 -15.06
N ASP A 247 35.04 11.23 -14.47
CA ASP A 247 36.18 10.68 -13.74
C ASP A 247 35.87 10.33 -12.27
N ASP A 248 34.73 10.77 -11.74
CA ASP A 248 34.28 10.56 -10.36
C ASP A 248 32.83 10.06 -10.26
N PHE A 249 32.52 9.39 -9.16
CA PHE A 249 31.14 9.02 -8.80
C PHE A 249 30.58 9.92 -7.72
N TYR A 250 29.35 10.38 -7.89
CA TYR A 250 28.63 11.16 -6.87
C TYR A 250 27.47 10.37 -6.29
N LEU A 251 27.31 10.44 -4.98
CA LEU A 251 26.16 9.89 -4.27
C LEU A 251 25.02 10.90 -4.27
N ASP A 252 23.84 10.46 -4.67
CA ASP A 252 22.65 11.28 -4.59
C ASP A 252 22.30 11.65 -3.13
N PRO A 253 21.89 12.91 -2.88
CA PRO A 253 21.38 13.29 -1.58
C PRO A 253 20.12 12.47 -1.24
N LEU A 254 19.85 12.34 0.07
CA LEU A 254 18.67 11.62 0.56
C LEU A 254 17.35 12.23 0.06
N ARG A 255 17.33 13.54 -0.16
CA ARG A 255 16.24 14.27 -0.82
C ARG A 255 16.66 14.55 -2.26
N ASN A 256 16.07 13.82 -3.19
CA ASN A 256 16.25 14.03 -4.62
C ASN A 256 14.87 13.99 -5.31
N PRO A 257 14.42 15.13 -5.88
CA PRO A 257 13.11 15.23 -6.53
C PRO A 257 13.04 14.55 -7.91
N ARG A 258 14.14 13.98 -8.41
CA ARG A 258 14.18 13.25 -9.69
C ARG A 258 13.11 12.16 -9.75
N GLY A 259 12.28 12.23 -10.78
CA GLY A 259 11.17 11.29 -11.01
C GLY A 259 9.86 11.66 -10.30
N ALA A 260 9.81 12.75 -9.53
CA ALA A 260 8.60 13.17 -8.82
C ALA A 260 7.41 13.39 -9.76
N THR A 261 7.64 13.96 -10.95
CA THR A 261 6.59 14.18 -11.97
C THR A 261 5.95 12.86 -12.41
N THR A 262 6.76 11.87 -12.80
CA THR A 262 6.29 10.56 -13.24
C THR A 262 5.55 9.83 -12.12
N LEU A 263 6.10 9.83 -10.91
CA LEU A 263 5.48 9.18 -9.75
C LEU A 263 4.15 9.84 -9.38
N THR A 264 4.08 11.17 -9.41
CA THR A 264 2.84 11.92 -9.20
C THR A 264 1.77 11.51 -10.21
N LEU A 265 2.14 11.46 -11.49
CA LEU A 265 1.20 11.11 -12.56
C LEU A 265 0.59 9.72 -12.35
N VAL A 266 1.42 8.73 -12.04
CA VAL A 266 0.95 7.33 -11.89
C VAL A 266 0.15 7.13 -10.61
N VAL A 267 0.48 7.85 -9.53
CA VAL A 267 -0.32 7.89 -8.29
C VAL A 267 -1.70 8.47 -8.56
N VAL A 268 -1.78 9.60 -9.26
CA VAL A 268 -3.05 10.25 -9.62
C VAL A 268 -3.90 9.34 -10.50
N ILE A 269 -3.31 8.72 -11.54
CA ILE A 269 -4.01 7.81 -12.44
C ILE A 269 -4.55 6.59 -11.68
N LEU A 270 -3.72 5.95 -10.86
CA LEU A 270 -4.14 4.79 -10.07
C LEU A 270 -5.29 5.17 -9.12
N SER A 271 -5.20 6.32 -8.45
CA SER A 271 -6.26 6.81 -7.55
C SER A 271 -7.58 7.01 -8.29
N CYS A 272 -7.56 7.63 -9.47
CA CYS A 272 -8.76 7.81 -10.28
C CYS A 272 -9.37 6.46 -10.70
N ARG A 273 -8.55 5.48 -11.07
CA ARG A 273 -9.01 4.11 -11.40
C ARG A 273 -9.66 3.44 -10.19
N THR A 274 -9.02 3.51 -9.02
CA THR A 274 -9.55 2.96 -7.77
C THR A 274 -10.91 3.58 -7.43
N TYR A 275 -11.03 4.91 -7.49
CA TYR A 275 -12.26 5.61 -7.12
C TYR A 275 -13.39 5.34 -8.09
N ARG A 276 -13.09 5.33 -9.39
CA ARG A 276 -14.05 4.95 -10.41
C ARG A 276 -14.61 3.56 -10.12
N HIS A 277 -13.73 2.57 -9.94
CA HIS A 277 -14.11 1.20 -9.64
C HIS A 277 -14.99 1.06 -8.39
N VAL A 278 -14.56 1.68 -7.27
CA VAL A 278 -15.34 1.65 -6.02
C VAL A 278 -16.70 2.31 -6.21
N THR A 279 -16.74 3.44 -6.90
CA THR A 279 -17.97 4.21 -7.08
C THR A 279 -18.94 3.46 -7.99
N GLU A 280 -18.46 2.92 -9.12
CA GLU A 280 -19.26 2.13 -10.06
C GLU A 280 -19.87 0.91 -9.38
N TYR A 281 -19.09 0.20 -8.56
CA TYR A 281 -19.54 -1.05 -7.94
C TYR A 281 -20.43 -0.83 -6.71
N PHE A 282 -20.02 0.01 -5.76
CA PHE A 282 -20.66 0.09 -4.46
C PHE A 282 -21.67 1.23 -4.33
N VAL A 283 -21.46 2.33 -5.05
CA VAL A 283 -22.28 3.55 -4.93
C VAL A 283 -22.52 4.20 -6.29
N PRO A 284 -23.07 3.47 -7.29
CA PRO A 284 -23.16 3.95 -8.68
C PRO A 284 -23.91 5.29 -8.82
N GLY A 285 -24.85 5.60 -7.91
CA GLY A 285 -25.53 6.89 -7.85
C GLY A 285 -24.61 8.10 -7.60
N LYS A 286 -23.36 7.88 -7.16
CA LYS A 286 -22.34 8.90 -6.94
C LYS A 286 -21.40 9.11 -8.14
N MET A 287 -21.55 8.33 -9.20
CA MET A 287 -20.75 8.48 -10.43
C MET A 287 -20.80 9.90 -11.03
N PRO A 288 -21.96 10.57 -11.13
CA PRO A 288 -21.99 11.94 -11.66
C PRO A 288 -21.20 12.95 -10.83
N GLU A 289 -21.10 12.76 -9.51
CA GLU A 289 -20.29 13.60 -8.63
C GLU A 289 -18.79 13.36 -8.90
N LEU A 290 -18.38 12.09 -9.03
CA LEU A 290 -16.99 11.72 -9.34
C LEU A 290 -16.56 12.21 -10.73
N GLU A 291 -17.39 12.05 -11.76
CA GLU A 291 -17.08 12.48 -13.12
C GLU A 291 -16.94 14.01 -13.23
N ARG A 292 -17.80 14.75 -12.53
CA ARG A 292 -17.70 16.21 -12.46
C ARG A 292 -16.39 16.65 -11.81
N TRP A 293 -16.00 16.01 -10.71
CA TRP A 293 -14.72 16.26 -10.07
C TRP A 293 -13.54 15.94 -11.01
N TYR A 294 -13.55 14.77 -11.65
CA TYR A 294 -12.49 14.35 -12.57
C TYR A 294 -12.31 15.34 -13.73
N GLY A 295 -13.40 15.70 -14.40
CA GLY A 295 -13.39 16.64 -15.52
C GLY A 295 -13.00 18.07 -15.11
N GLY A 296 -13.44 18.53 -13.94
CA GLY A 296 -13.22 19.90 -13.47
C GLY A 296 -11.87 20.14 -12.77
N HIS A 297 -11.30 19.15 -12.10
CA HIS A 297 -10.16 19.35 -11.19
C HIS A 297 -8.94 18.49 -11.53
N VAL A 298 -9.13 17.27 -12.04
CA VAL A 298 -8.03 16.33 -12.27
C VAL A 298 -7.43 16.48 -13.66
N MET A 299 -8.26 16.59 -14.70
CA MET A 299 -7.80 16.61 -16.09
C MET A 299 -6.79 17.74 -16.36
N ASP A 300 -7.03 18.92 -15.82
CA ASP A 300 -6.13 20.06 -15.99
C ASP A 300 -4.82 19.89 -15.21
N ARG A 301 -4.86 19.25 -14.04
CA ARG A 301 -3.64 18.89 -13.29
C ARG A 301 -2.81 17.88 -14.04
N VAL A 302 -3.42 16.81 -14.55
CA VAL A 302 -2.73 15.77 -15.35
C VAL A 302 -2.05 16.39 -16.56
N LYS A 303 -2.74 17.23 -17.33
CA LYS A 303 -2.17 17.94 -18.48
C LYS A 303 -0.99 18.83 -18.08
N LYS A 304 -1.08 19.52 -16.94
CA LYS A 304 0.01 20.35 -16.42
C LYS A 304 1.21 19.48 -16.03
N ILE A 305 1.01 18.41 -15.28
CA ILE A 305 2.06 17.46 -14.88
C ILE A 305 2.79 16.89 -16.11
N GLN A 306 2.05 16.46 -17.14
CA GLN A 306 2.64 15.93 -18.38
C GLN A 306 3.49 16.93 -19.16
N LYS A 307 3.23 18.23 -18.99
CA LYS A 307 3.98 19.32 -19.62
C LYS A 307 5.14 19.82 -18.75
N MET A 308 5.29 19.32 -17.53
CA MET A 308 6.42 19.68 -16.67
C MET A 308 7.67 18.94 -17.14
N GLU A 309 8.45 19.59 -18.01
CA GLU A 309 9.85 19.26 -18.25
C GLU A 309 10.68 19.88 -17.12
N PHE A 310 10.69 19.23 -15.96
CA PHE A 310 11.63 19.59 -14.89
C PHE A 310 12.75 18.56 -14.88
N ASP A 311 13.91 18.99 -15.36
CA ASP A 311 15.14 18.25 -15.10
C ASP A 311 15.59 18.60 -13.67
N PHE A 312 15.46 17.64 -12.77
CA PHE A 312 15.94 17.77 -11.40
C PHE A 312 17.44 17.42 -11.30
N THR A 313 18.20 17.58 -12.38
CA THR A 313 19.67 17.58 -12.35
C THR A 313 20.18 18.68 -11.44
N SER A 314 21.30 18.42 -10.77
CA SER A 314 21.88 19.28 -9.73
C SER A 314 21.96 20.74 -10.18
N PRO A 315 21.78 21.73 -9.27
CA PRO A 315 22.00 23.14 -9.59
C PRO A 315 23.43 23.46 -10.05
N ASP A 316 24.38 22.57 -9.77
CA ASP A 316 25.81 22.77 -10.04
C ASP A 316 26.16 22.18 -11.42
N GLY A 317 25.74 22.92 -12.46
CA GLY A 317 26.14 22.68 -13.84
C GLY A 317 27.00 23.82 -14.43
N ASP A 318 27.35 24.83 -13.65
CA ASP A 318 28.28 25.91 -14.01
C ASP A 318 28.74 26.63 -12.72
N ASP A 319 29.93 26.29 -12.23
CA ASP A 319 30.88 27.23 -11.60
C ASP A 319 32.29 26.59 -11.48
#